data_AF-A0A5J5FUV4-F1
#
_entry.id   AF-A0A5J5FUV4-F1
#
_cell.length_a   1.000
_cell.length_b   1.000
_cell.length_c   1.000
_cell.angle_alpha   90.00
_cell.angle_beta   90.00
_cell.angle_gamma   90.00
#
_symmetry.space_group_name_H-M   'P 1'
#
loop_
_entity.id
_entity.type
_entity.pdbx_description
1 polymer ?
#
loop_
_entity_poly.entity_id
_entity_poly.type
_entity_poly.pdbx_seq_one_letter_code
_entity_poly.pdbx_strand_id
1 'polypeptide(L)'
;MNARGTMTVDAVPGRLRLGAGAGTGTSGELSLEAAVWSPARLRAVAERLGSRPGELYGLMRGRIPDWLREEGLLPDAGELAAWEGRLEAAASEGAPTAGQLVRLLESRPHLALALRGLPKRELLGGVFGAWAAAAPAAAEAGAGSKGSAAGGLAAELARLERRGPGDQAGEWLSEAAAEGMLHQPGPQFREVRSRPFPADPEVAPPSGAWAALLPGAPGVEEGLSRIVKAVAEAAAERAKRLPK
;
A
#
# COMPACT_ATOMS: atom_id res chain seq x y z
N MET A 1 -41.08 -10.97 -6.10
CA MET A 1 -39.64 -10.58 -6.15
C MET A 1 -39.10 -10.73 -4.75
N ASN A 2 -38.42 -11.84 -4.46
CA ASN A 2 -38.03 -12.18 -3.09
C ASN A 2 -36.84 -11.30 -2.67
N ALA A 3 -37.04 -10.53 -1.60
CA ALA A 3 -35.96 -9.83 -0.91
C ALA A 3 -34.96 -10.88 -0.40
N ARG A 4 -33.83 -11.05 -1.11
CA ARG A 4 -32.70 -11.82 -0.59
C ARG A 4 -32.19 -11.06 0.63
N GLY A 5 -32.50 -11.56 1.82
CA GLY A 5 -31.91 -11.07 3.06
C GLY A 5 -30.40 -11.02 2.91
N THR A 6 -29.80 -9.86 3.15
CA THR A 6 -28.35 -9.67 3.03
C THR A 6 -27.71 -10.33 4.25
N MET A 7 -27.09 -11.49 4.04
CA MET A 7 -26.33 -12.17 5.08
C MET A 7 -25.06 -11.38 5.38
N THR A 8 -24.89 -10.99 6.64
CA THR A 8 -23.66 -10.38 7.14
C THR A 8 -22.70 -11.47 7.58
N VAL A 9 -21.43 -11.34 7.18
CA VAL A 9 -20.37 -12.29 7.54
C VAL A 9 -19.21 -11.50 8.10
N ASP A 10 -18.82 -11.83 9.32
CA ASP A 10 -17.68 -11.25 10.01
C ASP A 10 -16.73 -12.34 10.50
N ALA A 11 -15.43 -12.06 10.49
CA ALA A 11 -14.40 -13.01 10.88
C ALA A 11 -13.53 -12.39 11.99
N VAL A 12 -13.52 -13.04 13.14
CA VAL A 12 -12.60 -12.77 14.23
C VAL A 12 -11.68 -13.98 14.41
N PRO A 13 -10.52 -13.83 15.08
CA PRO A 13 -9.60 -14.94 15.30
C PRO A 13 -10.31 -16.19 15.83
N GLY A 14 -10.25 -17.26 15.04
CA GLY A 14 -10.80 -18.58 15.35
C GLY A 14 -12.32 -18.70 15.21
N ARG A 15 -13.02 -17.66 14.76
CA ARG A 15 -14.49 -17.69 14.67
C ARG A 15 -15.04 -16.90 13.49
N LEU A 16 -15.85 -17.57 12.67
CA LEU A 16 -16.65 -16.97 11.61
C LEU A 16 -18.08 -16.78 12.10
N ARG A 17 -18.57 -15.53 12.07
CA ARG A 17 -19.91 -15.15 12.53
C ARG A 17 -20.81 -14.86 11.33
N LEU A 18 -22.00 -15.44 11.35
CA LEU A 18 -23.02 -15.30 10.32
C LEU A 18 -24.25 -14.66 10.96
N GLY A 19 -24.66 -13.49 10.46
CA GLY A 19 -25.83 -12.77 10.95
C GLY A 19 -26.85 -12.53 9.84
N ALA A 20 -28.14 -12.70 10.15
CA ALA A 20 -29.23 -12.31 9.27
C ALA A 20 -29.39 -10.79 9.28
N GLY A 21 -29.32 -10.15 8.11
CA GLY A 21 -29.40 -8.70 7.97
C GLY A 21 -30.68 -8.11 8.57
N ALA A 22 -30.52 -7.03 9.34
CA ALA A 22 -31.52 -6.25 10.08
C ALA A 22 -33.00 -6.47 9.71
N GLY A 23 -33.62 -7.47 10.33
CA GLY A 23 -35.06 -7.56 10.58
C GLY A 23 -35.24 -7.72 12.08
N THR A 24 -35.96 -6.80 12.71
CA THR A 24 -36.20 -6.77 14.15
C THR A 24 -36.83 -8.08 14.64
N GLY A 25 -36.05 -8.91 15.32
CA GLY A 25 -36.51 -10.13 15.97
C GLY A 25 -35.38 -11.14 16.10
N THR A 26 -34.78 -11.24 17.30
CA THR A 26 -33.85 -12.30 17.75
C THR A 26 -32.94 -12.84 16.65
N SER A 27 -31.92 -12.05 16.28
CA SER A 27 -30.91 -12.41 15.29
C SER A 27 -30.13 -13.63 15.77
N GLY A 28 -30.39 -14.79 15.16
CA GLY A 28 -29.58 -15.98 15.39
C GLY A 28 -28.20 -15.76 14.79
N GLU A 29 -27.23 -15.35 15.62
CA GLU A 29 -25.82 -15.27 15.23
C GLU A 29 -25.25 -16.69 15.23
N LEU A 30 -25.04 -17.27 14.05
CA LEU A 30 -24.38 -18.57 13.92
C LEU A 30 -22.86 -18.37 13.96
N SER A 31 -22.20 -19.08 14.87
CA SER A 31 -20.77 -19.04 15.08
C SER A 31 -20.11 -20.35 14.65
N LEU A 32 -19.17 -20.28 13.72
CA LEU A 32 -18.38 -21.42 13.23
C LEU A 32 -16.93 -21.27 13.72
N GLU A 33 -16.35 -22.34 14.24
CA GLU A 33 -15.02 -22.33 14.85
C GLU A 33 -13.93 -22.80 13.88
N ALA A 34 -12.75 -22.18 13.96
CA ALA A 34 -11.59 -22.57 13.17
C ALA A 34 -10.31 -22.47 14.01
N ALA A 35 -9.29 -23.22 13.59
CA ALA A 35 -7.96 -23.15 14.16
C ALA A 35 -7.30 -21.80 13.88
N VAL A 36 -6.80 -21.19 14.94
CA VAL A 36 -5.94 -20.00 14.88
C VAL A 36 -4.51 -20.44 14.65
N TRP A 37 -3.78 -19.73 13.80
CA TRP A 37 -2.37 -20.01 13.56
C TRP A 37 -1.50 -19.59 14.74
N SER A 38 -0.39 -20.30 14.93
CA SER A 38 0.58 -19.94 15.96
C SER A 38 1.21 -18.57 15.69
N PRO A 39 1.62 -17.81 16.72
CA PRO A 39 2.29 -16.51 16.55
C PRO A 39 3.57 -16.58 15.70
N ALA A 40 4.26 -17.72 15.70
CA ALA A 40 5.43 -17.93 14.84
C ALA A 40 5.02 -18.00 13.37
N ARG A 41 3.94 -18.72 13.05
CA ARG A 41 3.40 -18.82 11.70
C ARG A 41 2.86 -17.49 11.19
N LEU A 42 2.12 -16.77 12.03
CA LEU A 42 1.58 -15.44 11.71
C LEU A 42 2.70 -14.46 11.30
N ARG A 43 3.81 -14.46 12.05
CA ARG A 43 5.00 -13.66 11.73
C ARG A 43 5.64 -14.07 10.41
N ALA A 44 5.87 -15.37 10.20
CA ALA A 44 6.46 -15.88 8.96
C ALA A 44 5.63 -15.51 7.72
N VAL A 45 4.30 -15.58 7.81
CA VAL A 45 3.38 -15.17 6.75
C VAL A 45 3.51 -13.66 6.47
N ALA A 46 3.52 -12.83 7.51
CA ALA A 46 3.67 -11.38 7.37
C ALA A 46 5.04 -11.00 6.77
N GLU A 47 6.12 -11.62 7.20
CA GLU A 47 7.48 -11.42 6.66
C GLU A 47 7.55 -11.80 5.17
N ARG A 48 7.01 -12.97 4.81
CA ARG A 48 6.98 -13.43 3.42
C ARG A 48 6.17 -12.50 2.52
N LEU A 49 4.99 -12.07 2.96
CA LEU A 49 4.17 -11.08 2.24
C LEU A 49 4.87 -9.72 2.15
N GLY A 50 5.59 -9.30 3.20
CA GLY A 50 6.39 -8.08 3.20
C GLY A 50 7.53 -8.13 2.20
N SER A 51 8.19 -9.27 2.03
CA SER A 51 9.24 -9.45 1.01
C SER A 51 8.71 -9.47 -0.43
N ARG A 52 7.38 -9.57 -0.62
CA ARG A 52 6.73 -9.74 -1.94
C ARG A 52 5.53 -8.79 -2.10
N PRO A 53 5.77 -7.49 -2.34
CA PRO A 53 4.71 -6.48 -2.42
C PRO A 53 3.61 -6.81 -3.46
N GLY A 54 3.98 -7.45 -4.57
CA GLY A 54 3.03 -7.87 -5.61
C GLY A 54 2.04 -8.96 -5.13
N GLU A 55 2.50 -9.90 -4.31
CA GLU A 55 1.64 -10.92 -3.70
C GLU A 55 0.71 -10.31 -2.65
N LEU A 56 1.23 -9.40 -1.82
CA LEU A 56 0.41 -8.64 -0.86
C LEU A 56 -0.67 -7.82 -1.58
N TYR A 57 -0.32 -7.12 -2.66
CA TYR A 57 -1.30 -6.39 -3.46
C TYR A 57 -2.33 -7.33 -4.09
N GLY A 58 -1.89 -8.48 -4.64
CA GLY A 58 -2.79 -9.51 -5.16
C GLY A 58 -3.79 -10.01 -4.12
N LEU A 59 -3.30 -10.31 -2.92
CA LEU A 59 -4.09 -10.72 -1.77
C LEU A 59 -5.13 -9.66 -1.38
N MET A 60 -4.72 -8.39 -1.32
CA MET A 60 -5.64 -7.26 -1.05
C MET A 60 -6.72 -7.09 -2.13
N ARG A 61 -6.48 -7.58 -3.35
CA ARG A 61 -7.43 -7.61 -4.47
C ARG A 61 -8.27 -8.88 -4.54
N GLY A 62 -8.14 -9.80 -3.58
CA GLY A 62 -8.91 -11.04 -3.56
C GLY A 62 -8.22 -12.26 -4.19
N ARG A 63 -6.91 -12.19 -4.49
CA ARG A 63 -6.15 -13.31 -5.06
C ARG A 63 -5.26 -13.94 -4.00
N ILE A 64 -5.56 -15.18 -3.61
CA ILE A 64 -4.75 -15.96 -2.66
C ILE A 64 -3.55 -16.58 -3.39
N PRO A 65 -2.30 -16.29 -2.98
CA PRO A 65 -1.12 -16.98 -3.49
C PRO A 65 -1.16 -18.48 -3.17
N ASP A 66 -0.65 -19.33 -4.07
CA ASP A 66 -0.73 -20.80 -3.91
C ASP A 66 -0.05 -21.30 -2.62
N TRP A 67 1.12 -20.76 -2.29
CA TRP A 67 1.81 -21.09 -1.04
C TRP A 67 0.96 -20.79 0.20
N LEU A 68 0.13 -19.75 0.17
CA LEU A 68 -0.72 -19.39 1.31
C LEU A 68 -1.93 -20.34 1.41
N ARG A 69 -2.37 -20.90 0.27
CA ARG A 69 -3.37 -21.97 0.24
C ARG A 69 -2.80 -23.27 0.80
N GLU A 70 -1.56 -23.62 0.44
CA GLU A 70 -0.83 -24.78 0.98
C GLU A 70 -0.58 -24.66 2.48
N GLU A 71 -0.37 -23.45 2.99
CA GLU A 71 -0.31 -23.16 4.43
C GLU A 71 -1.68 -23.31 5.13
N GLY A 72 -2.74 -23.74 4.45
CA GLY A 72 -4.03 -24.00 5.09
C GLY A 72 -4.73 -22.71 5.52
N LEU A 73 -4.67 -21.66 4.69
CA LEU A 73 -5.43 -20.43 4.94
C LEU A 73 -6.93 -20.72 5.01
N LEU A 74 -7.42 -21.55 4.09
CA LEU A 74 -8.81 -21.98 4.04
C LEU A 74 -9.08 -23.09 5.06
N PRO A 75 -10.35 -23.28 5.48
CA PRO A 75 -10.73 -24.36 6.39
C PRO A 75 -10.33 -25.73 5.86
N ASP A 76 -9.81 -26.59 6.73
CA ASP A 76 -9.49 -27.98 6.38
C ASP A 76 -10.74 -28.89 6.42
N ALA A 77 -10.58 -30.15 6.02
CA ALA A 77 -11.69 -31.10 5.96
C ALA A 77 -12.35 -31.36 7.33
N GLY A 78 -11.58 -31.31 8.44
CA GLY A 78 -12.11 -31.50 9.79
C GLY A 78 -12.93 -30.30 10.24
N GLU A 79 -12.44 -29.09 9.97
CA GLU A 79 -13.17 -27.84 10.20
C GLU A 79 -14.47 -27.78 9.38
N LEU A 80 -14.42 -28.17 8.11
CA LEU A 80 -15.59 -28.20 7.24
C LEU A 80 -16.66 -29.17 7.72
N ALA A 81 -16.28 -30.38 8.14
CA ALA A 81 -17.22 -31.35 8.69
C ALA A 81 -17.89 -30.83 9.98
N ALA A 82 -17.14 -30.14 10.84
CA ALA A 82 -17.70 -29.50 12.03
C ALA A 82 -18.64 -28.34 11.68
N TRP A 83 -18.34 -27.58 10.62
CA TRP A 83 -19.21 -26.50 10.14
C TRP A 83 -20.51 -27.04 9.56
N GLU A 84 -20.45 -28.10 8.77
CA GLU A 84 -21.63 -28.75 8.19
C GLU A 84 -22.62 -29.17 9.28
N GLY A 85 -22.16 -29.86 10.33
CA GLY A 85 -23.03 -30.25 11.44
C GLY A 85 -23.68 -29.05 12.16
N ARG A 86 -22.98 -27.91 12.30
CA ARG A 86 -23.57 -26.70 12.89
C ARG A 86 -24.54 -25.99 11.96
N LEU A 87 -24.24 -25.95 10.66
CA LEU A 87 -25.11 -25.33 9.65
C LEU A 87 -26.41 -26.12 9.48
N GLU A 88 -26.35 -27.45 9.55
CA GLU A 88 -27.52 -28.32 9.56
C GLU A 88 -28.36 -28.15 10.83
N ALA A 89 -27.73 -28.09 12.00
CA ALA A 89 -28.44 -27.88 13.27
C ALA A 89 -29.13 -26.50 13.33
N ALA A 90 -28.56 -25.50 12.66
CA ALA A 90 -29.11 -24.15 12.58
C ALA A 90 -30.10 -23.97 11.42
N ALA A 91 -30.47 -25.03 10.69
CA ALA A 91 -31.20 -25.01 9.42
C ALA A 91 -32.40 -24.06 9.40
N SER A 92 -32.13 -22.81 9.03
CA SER A 92 -33.10 -21.81 8.66
C SER A 92 -33.13 -21.69 7.13
N GLU A 93 -34.28 -21.36 6.56
CA GLU A 93 -34.39 -21.02 5.14
C GLU A 93 -33.35 -19.95 4.77
N GLY A 94 -32.41 -20.31 3.88
CA GLY A 94 -31.36 -19.40 3.40
C GLY A 94 -30.01 -19.47 4.13
N ALA A 95 -29.79 -20.43 5.04
CA ALA A 95 -28.46 -20.67 5.61
C ALA A 95 -27.44 -21.07 4.52
N PRO A 96 -26.21 -20.55 4.54
CA PRO A 96 -25.20 -20.87 3.55
C PRO A 96 -24.68 -22.31 3.75
N THR A 97 -24.24 -22.95 2.68
CA THR A 97 -23.52 -24.23 2.78
C THR A 97 -22.05 -24.01 3.12
N ALA A 98 -21.37 -25.01 3.68
CA ALA A 98 -19.93 -24.94 3.95
C ALA A 98 -19.13 -24.59 2.67
N GLY A 99 -19.48 -25.17 1.53
CA GLY A 99 -18.87 -24.83 0.24
C GLY A 99 -19.10 -23.38 -0.21
N GLN A 100 -20.26 -22.79 0.10
CA GLN A 100 -20.51 -21.37 -0.17
C GLN A 100 -19.65 -20.46 0.71
N LEU A 101 -19.43 -20.84 1.97
CA LEU A 101 -18.54 -20.14 2.88
C LEU A 101 -17.08 -20.24 2.45
N VAL A 102 -16.62 -21.40 1.97
CA VAL A 102 -15.27 -21.54 1.40
C VAL A 102 -15.07 -20.60 0.21
N ARG A 103 -16.00 -20.59 -0.75
CA ARG A 103 -15.94 -19.67 -1.90
C ARG A 103 -15.96 -18.20 -1.47
N LEU A 104 -16.70 -17.87 -0.42
CA LEU A 104 -16.70 -16.53 0.16
C LEU A 104 -15.32 -16.18 0.71
N LEU A 105 -14.71 -17.06 1.51
CA LEU A 105 -13.37 -16.87 2.07
C LEU A 105 -12.29 -16.78 0.99
N GLU A 106 -12.42 -17.54 -0.09
CA GLU A 106 -11.55 -17.45 -1.27
C GLU A 106 -11.63 -16.09 -1.94
N SER A 107 -12.86 -15.57 -2.14
CA SER A 107 -13.07 -14.24 -2.74
C SER A 107 -12.72 -13.09 -1.79
N ARG A 108 -12.67 -13.34 -0.47
CA ARG A 108 -12.40 -12.37 0.59
C ARG A 108 -11.27 -12.87 1.50
N PRO A 109 -10.03 -12.92 1.02
CA PRO A 109 -8.91 -13.49 1.75
C PRO A 109 -8.56 -12.76 3.05
N HIS A 110 -8.97 -11.49 3.19
CA HIS A 110 -8.83 -10.76 4.46
C HIS A 110 -9.71 -11.35 5.57
N LEU A 111 -10.87 -11.94 5.25
CA LEU A 111 -11.70 -12.66 6.21
C LEU A 111 -11.06 -14.00 6.58
N ALA A 112 -10.51 -14.72 5.60
CA ALA A 112 -9.79 -15.97 5.86
C ALA A 112 -8.57 -15.74 6.76
N LEU A 113 -7.83 -14.65 6.52
CA LEU A 113 -6.69 -14.28 7.38
C LEU A 113 -7.13 -13.86 8.78
N ALA A 114 -8.20 -13.08 8.90
CA ALA A 114 -8.75 -12.72 10.22
C ALA A 114 -9.20 -13.98 11.00
N LEU A 115 -9.82 -14.95 10.31
CA LEU A 115 -10.19 -16.24 10.88
C LEU A 115 -8.97 -17.02 11.40
N ARG A 116 -7.84 -16.96 10.70
CA ARG A 116 -6.56 -17.55 11.15
C ARG A 116 -5.81 -16.73 12.21
N GLY A 117 -6.32 -15.56 12.60
CA GLY A 117 -5.73 -14.70 13.62
C GLY A 117 -4.81 -13.60 13.08
N LEU A 118 -4.84 -13.31 11.77
CA LEU A 118 -4.09 -12.21 11.15
C LEU A 118 -5.04 -11.19 10.51
N PRO A 119 -5.74 -10.35 11.29
CA PRO A 119 -6.62 -9.35 10.72
C PRO A 119 -5.82 -8.36 9.86
N LYS A 120 -6.49 -7.78 8.85
CA LYS A 120 -5.88 -6.85 7.89
C LYS A 120 -5.02 -5.76 8.55
N ARG A 121 -5.48 -5.19 9.67
CA ARG A 121 -4.76 -4.13 10.40
C ARG A 121 -3.41 -4.63 10.92
N GLU A 122 -3.36 -5.83 11.50
CA GLU A 122 -2.13 -6.41 12.03
C GLU A 122 -1.19 -6.85 10.93
N LEU A 123 -1.70 -7.44 9.85
CA LEU A 123 -0.91 -7.77 8.66
C LEU A 123 -0.21 -6.53 8.10
N LEU A 124 -0.98 -5.48 7.80
CA LEU A 124 -0.43 -4.26 7.19
C LEU A 124 0.48 -3.51 8.16
N GLY A 125 0.15 -3.48 9.45
CA GLY A 125 1.01 -2.91 10.48
C GLY A 125 2.37 -3.61 10.55
N GLY A 126 2.38 -4.94 10.54
CA GLY A 126 3.62 -5.73 10.53
C GLY A 126 4.44 -5.53 9.27
N VAL A 127 3.81 -5.58 8.09
CA VAL A 127 4.49 -5.37 6.80
C VAL A 127 5.06 -3.95 6.70
N PHE A 128 4.25 -2.92 6.96
CA PHE A 128 4.70 -1.54 6.85
C PHE A 128 5.74 -1.20 7.91
N GLY A 129 5.62 -1.75 9.12
CA GLY A 129 6.65 -1.66 10.15
C GLY A 129 7.98 -2.27 9.69
N ALA A 130 7.95 -3.46 9.07
CA ALA A 130 9.15 -4.10 8.53
C ALA A 130 9.78 -3.27 7.38
N TRP A 131 8.97 -2.72 6.48
CA TRP A 131 9.46 -1.84 5.43
C TRP A 131 10.06 -0.54 5.98
N ALA A 132 9.45 0.03 7.01
CA ALA A 132 9.98 1.22 7.68
C ALA A 132 11.31 0.93 8.39
N ALA A 133 11.44 -0.25 9.02
CA ALA A 133 12.68 -0.68 9.68
C ALA A 133 13.79 -1.06 8.68
N ALA A 134 13.43 -1.58 7.51
CA ALA A 134 14.35 -1.93 6.43
C ALA A 134 14.76 -0.72 5.57
N ALA A 135 14.03 0.39 5.65
CA ALA A 135 14.49 1.64 5.08
C ALA A 135 15.85 1.96 5.72
N PRO A 136 16.91 2.18 4.94
CA PRO A 136 18.22 2.45 5.51
C PRO A 136 18.06 3.60 6.49
N ALA A 137 18.48 3.38 7.74
CA ALA A 137 18.80 4.46 8.65
C ALA A 137 19.94 5.25 8.01
N ALA A 138 19.61 6.15 7.09
CA ALA A 138 20.54 7.06 6.42
C ALA A 138 21.01 8.15 7.40
N ALA A 139 21.32 7.76 8.63
CA ALA A 139 21.65 8.63 9.75
C ALA A 139 22.73 8.06 10.70
N GLU A 140 23.20 6.82 10.52
CA GLU A 140 24.27 6.25 11.36
C GLU A 140 25.41 5.65 10.51
N ALA A 141 25.92 6.47 9.58
CA ALA A 141 27.27 6.31 9.06
C ALA A 141 27.76 7.68 8.60
N GLY A 142 28.56 8.31 9.45
CA GLY A 142 29.36 9.45 9.04
C GLY A 142 30.25 9.11 7.84
N ALA A 143 30.59 10.17 7.11
CA ALA A 143 31.50 10.23 5.97
C ALA A 143 30.93 9.80 4.61
N GLY A 144 30.36 10.79 3.91
CA GLY A 144 30.68 10.99 2.51
C GLY A 144 29.76 10.32 1.49
N SER A 145 28.48 10.70 1.45
CA SER A 145 27.73 10.60 0.19
C SER A 145 26.88 11.85 -0.03
N LYS A 146 27.42 12.75 -0.84
CA LYS A 146 26.69 13.88 -1.41
C LYS A 146 25.61 13.33 -2.35
N GLY A 147 24.35 13.68 -2.10
CA GLY A 147 23.38 13.77 -3.19
C GLY A 147 22.12 12.91 -3.10
N SER A 148 21.46 12.83 -1.94
CA SER A 148 20.02 12.52 -1.94
C SER A 148 19.25 13.64 -1.28
N ALA A 149 18.29 14.23 -2.00
CA ALA A 149 17.40 15.28 -1.52
C ALA A 149 16.60 14.86 -0.26
N ALA A 150 16.47 13.56 -0.01
CA ALA A 150 15.86 13.02 1.22
C ALA A 150 16.76 13.21 2.47
N GLY A 151 18.08 13.20 2.30
CA GLY A 151 19.02 13.42 3.40
C GLY A 151 19.03 14.86 3.90
N GLY A 152 18.71 15.82 3.03
CA GLY A 152 18.59 17.24 3.41
C GLY A 152 17.38 17.49 4.33
N LEU A 153 16.23 16.86 4.04
CA LEU A 153 15.03 17.02 4.86
C LEU A 153 15.19 16.39 6.24
N ALA A 154 15.78 15.19 6.33
CA ALA A 154 16.04 14.53 7.62
C ALA A 154 17.06 15.29 8.46
N ALA A 155 18.11 15.86 7.84
CA ALA A 155 19.09 16.70 8.52
C ALA A 155 18.48 18.01 9.04
N GLU A 156 17.58 18.63 8.27
CA GLU A 156 16.86 19.84 8.69
C GLU A 156 15.82 19.54 9.78
N LEU A 157 15.11 18.40 9.71
CA LEU A 157 14.20 17.96 10.78
C LEU A 157 14.94 17.66 12.08
N ALA A 158 16.08 16.96 12.02
CA ALA A 158 16.92 16.73 13.19
C ALA A 158 17.56 18.03 13.73
N ARG A 159 17.69 19.07 12.90
CA ARG A 159 18.15 20.40 13.32
C ARG A 159 17.01 21.20 13.96
N LEU A 160 15.79 21.09 13.45
CA LEU A 160 14.56 21.66 13.99
C LEU A 160 14.19 21.03 15.34
N GLU A 161 14.28 19.70 15.47
CA GLU A 161 14.03 18.97 16.71
C GLU A 161 15.05 19.31 17.81
N ARG A 162 16.33 19.53 17.44
CA ARG A 162 17.37 20.01 18.37
C ARG A 162 17.18 21.46 18.80
N ARG A 163 16.37 22.25 18.11
CA ARG A 163 16.19 23.68 18.39
C ARG A 163 15.03 23.99 19.35
N GLY A 164 14.37 22.98 19.90
CA GLY A 164 13.30 23.14 20.90
C GLY A 164 11.98 23.68 20.31
N PRO A 165 10.88 23.65 21.09
CA PRO A 165 9.54 23.89 20.56
C PRO A 165 9.26 25.39 20.37
N GLY A 166 8.74 25.75 19.19
CA GLY A 166 7.80 26.86 19.04
C GLY A 166 8.34 28.20 18.53
N ASP A 167 9.40 28.74 19.13
CA ASP A 167 9.62 30.20 19.00
C ASP A 167 10.12 30.64 17.62
N GLN A 168 10.90 29.80 16.91
CA GLN A 168 11.48 30.21 15.63
C GLN A 168 10.68 29.81 14.40
N ALA A 169 9.76 28.83 14.52
CA ALA A 169 8.90 28.45 13.41
C ALA A 169 7.79 29.50 13.21
N GLY A 170 7.26 30.05 14.30
CA GLY A 170 6.30 31.16 14.26
C GLY A 170 6.92 32.45 13.72
N GLU A 171 8.12 32.80 14.19
CA GLU A 171 8.88 33.94 13.67
C GLU A 171 9.22 33.78 12.19
N TRP A 172 9.74 32.62 11.78
CA TRP A 172 10.06 32.35 10.37
C TRP A 172 8.83 32.39 9.46
N LEU A 173 7.69 31.83 9.90
CA LEU A 173 6.43 31.91 9.14
C LEU A 173 5.91 33.35 9.06
N SER A 174 6.05 34.13 10.14
CA SER A 174 5.60 35.53 10.15
C SER A 174 6.48 36.43 9.27
N GLU A 175 7.80 36.22 9.27
CA GLU A 175 8.75 36.93 8.41
C GLU A 175 8.58 36.52 6.95
N ALA A 176 8.44 35.22 6.67
CA ALA A 176 8.14 34.73 5.33
C ALA A 176 6.77 35.20 4.81
N ALA A 177 5.78 35.40 5.68
CA ALA A 177 4.51 36.01 5.29
C ALA A 177 4.65 37.51 4.99
N ALA A 178 5.41 38.25 5.82
CA ALA A 178 5.67 39.67 5.64
C ALA A 178 6.47 39.98 4.36
N GLU A 179 7.43 39.12 4.03
CA GLU A 179 8.22 39.21 2.79
C GLU A 179 7.51 38.62 1.57
N GLY A 180 6.30 38.07 1.73
CA GLY A 180 5.55 37.39 0.67
C GLY A 180 6.21 36.09 0.20
N MET A 181 7.14 35.52 0.95
CA MET A 181 7.95 34.36 0.61
C MET A 181 7.25 33.01 0.91
N LEU A 182 6.01 33.00 1.41
CA LEU A 182 5.23 31.76 1.68
C LEU A 182 5.08 30.84 0.46
N HIS A 183 5.04 31.42 -0.75
CA HIS A 183 4.91 30.68 -2.01
C HIS A 183 6.27 30.39 -2.67
N GLN A 184 7.37 30.84 -2.07
CA GLN A 184 8.70 30.56 -2.59
C GLN A 184 9.16 29.19 -2.09
N PRO A 185 9.85 28.42 -2.94
CA PRO A 185 10.41 27.16 -2.52
C PRO A 185 11.40 27.40 -1.38
N GLY A 186 11.42 26.47 -0.41
CA GLY A 186 12.21 26.61 0.82
C GLY A 186 13.70 26.85 0.58
N PRO A 187 14.46 27.28 1.61
CA PRO A 187 15.85 27.75 1.48
C PRO A 187 16.78 26.78 0.75
N GLN A 188 16.56 25.46 0.87
CA GLN A 188 17.27 24.41 0.13
C GLN A 188 17.15 24.48 -1.41
N PHE A 189 16.21 25.26 -1.95
CA PHE A 189 16.00 25.44 -3.39
C PHE A 189 16.51 26.79 -3.92
N ARG A 190 17.03 27.68 -3.05
CA ARG A 190 17.59 28.97 -3.48
C ARG A 190 18.78 28.80 -4.43
N GLU A 191 19.61 27.79 -4.18
CA GLU A 191 20.77 27.47 -5.03
C GLU A 191 20.37 27.01 -6.44
N VAL A 192 19.19 26.39 -6.57
CA VAL A 192 18.64 25.97 -7.87
C VAL A 192 18.13 27.19 -8.65
N ARG A 193 17.60 28.21 -7.96
CA ARG A 193 17.14 29.45 -8.60
C ARG A 193 18.27 30.26 -9.24
N SER A 194 19.47 30.20 -8.67
CA SER A 194 20.66 30.89 -9.17
C SER A 194 21.48 30.08 -10.17
N ARG A 195 21.13 28.81 -10.42
CA ARG A 195 21.85 28.02 -11.42
C ARG A 195 21.48 28.50 -12.82
N PRO A 196 22.46 28.86 -13.67
CA PRO A 196 22.18 29.14 -15.06
C PRO A 196 21.59 27.89 -15.71
N PHE A 197 20.48 28.07 -16.43
CA PHE A 197 19.91 27.00 -17.24
C PHE A 197 20.94 26.64 -18.34
N PRO A 198 21.24 25.35 -18.59
CA PRO A 198 22.14 24.98 -19.68
C PRO A 198 21.60 25.54 -20.99
N ALA A 199 22.43 26.31 -21.70
CA ALA A 199 22.03 26.97 -22.94
C ALA A 199 21.64 25.95 -24.03
N ASP A 200 22.31 24.79 -24.03
CA ASP A 200 22.06 23.67 -24.93
C ASP A 200 21.96 22.37 -24.12
N PRO A 201 20.76 21.94 -23.70
CA PRO A 201 20.62 20.63 -23.09
C PRO A 201 20.95 19.56 -24.14
N GLU A 202 21.99 18.77 -23.91
CA GLU A 202 22.24 17.55 -24.70
C GLU A 202 21.05 16.61 -24.52
N VAL A 203 20.24 16.50 -25.58
CA VAL A 203 19.09 15.60 -25.62
C VAL A 203 19.61 14.21 -25.93
N ALA A 204 19.86 13.43 -24.89
CA ALA A 204 20.18 12.02 -25.07
C ALA A 204 19.01 11.31 -25.78
N PRO A 205 19.30 10.42 -26.76
CA PRO A 205 18.25 9.58 -27.33
C PRO A 205 17.61 8.73 -26.22
N PRO A 206 16.31 8.41 -26.31
CA PRO A 206 15.67 7.52 -25.37
C PRO A 206 16.45 6.20 -25.34
N SER A 207 16.96 5.85 -24.17
CA SER A 207 17.65 4.57 -23.94
C SER A 207 16.73 3.64 -23.16
N GLY A 208 16.73 2.35 -23.52
CA GLY A 208 15.90 1.32 -22.89
C GLY A 208 15.12 0.48 -23.89
N ALA A 209 14.76 -0.76 -23.48
CA ALA A 209 13.95 -1.68 -24.28
C ALA A 209 12.45 -1.35 -24.15
N TRP A 210 12.04 -0.14 -24.55
CA TRP A 210 10.68 0.36 -24.36
C TRP A 210 9.64 -0.46 -25.11
N ALA A 211 10.00 -0.99 -26.28
CA ALA A 211 9.17 -1.93 -27.03
C ALA A 211 8.77 -3.18 -26.21
N ALA A 212 9.63 -3.67 -25.31
CA ALA A 212 9.34 -4.83 -24.47
C ALA A 212 8.31 -4.52 -23.36
N LEU A 213 8.20 -3.25 -22.96
CA LEU A 213 7.23 -2.79 -21.94
C LEU A 213 5.86 -2.45 -22.55
N LEU A 214 5.78 -2.27 -23.87
CA LEU A 214 4.58 -1.81 -24.58
C LEU A 214 4.27 -2.70 -25.80
N PRO A 215 3.95 -4.00 -25.61
CA PRO A 215 3.84 -4.98 -26.70
C PRO A 215 2.68 -4.76 -27.68
N GLY A 216 1.81 -3.77 -27.45
CA GLY A 216 0.67 -3.43 -28.32
C GLY A 216 0.78 -2.07 -29.02
N ALA A 217 1.88 -1.33 -28.82
CA ALA A 217 2.05 -0.02 -29.41
C ALA A 217 3.01 -0.10 -30.62
N PRO A 218 2.54 0.11 -31.86
CA PRO A 218 3.43 0.20 -33.01
C PRO A 218 4.24 1.50 -32.95
N GLY A 219 5.53 1.44 -33.31
CA GLY A 219 6.38 2.63 -33.43
C GLY A 219 6.76 3.32 -32.11
N VAL A 220 6.84 2.59 -31.00
CA VAL A 220 7.17 3.13 -29.66
C VAL A 220 8.45 3.98 -29.67
N GLU A 221 9.51 3.49 -30.32
CA GLU A 221 10.80 4.18 -30.37
C GLU A 221 10.70 5.52 -31.14
N GLU A 222 9.94 5.54 -32.24
CA GLU A 222 9.74 6.75 -33.05
C GLU A 222 8.84 7.75 -32.33
N GLY A 223 7.82 7.27 -31.62
CA GLY A 223 6.96 8.09 -30.78
C GLY A 223 7.74 8.75 -29.65
N LEU A 224 8.57 7.98 -28.93
CA LEU A 224 9.43 8.49 -27.86
C LEU A 224 10.44 9.51 -28.39
N SER A 225 11.08 9.23 -29.52
CA SER A 225 12.01 10.16 -30.16
C SER A 225 11.36 11.50 -30.51
N ARG A 226 10.12 11.48 -31.04
CA ARG A 226 9.35 12.70 -31.33
C ARG A 226 8.99 13.49 -30.09
N ILE A 227 8.58 12.81 -29.01
CA ILE A 227 8.26 13.45 -27.72
C ILE A 227 9.50 14.11 -27.14
N VAL A 228 10.62 13.38 -27.08
CA VAL A 228 11.90 13.87 -26.56
C VAL A 228 12.35 15.11 -27.33
N LYS A 229 12.26 15.09 -28.66
CA LYS A 229 12.57 16.24 -29.52
C LYS A 229 11.65 17.44 -29.24
N ALA A 230 10.33 17.23 -29.21
CA ALA A 230 9.37 18.31 -28.99
C ALA A 230 9.53 18.96 -27.60
N VAL A 231 9.82 18.16 -26.57
CA VAL A 231 10.09 18.65 -25.21
C VAL A 231 11.38 19.47 -25.18
N ALA A 232 12.43 19.02 -25.85
CA ALA A 232 13.69 19.75 -25.94
C ALA A 232 13.54 21.11 -26.64
N GLU A 233 12.82 21.15 -27.77
CA GLU A 233 12.52 22.38 -28.49
C GLU A 233 11.71 23.36 -27.62
N ALA A 234 10.67 22.86 -26.92
CA ALA A 234 9.87 23.67 -26.01
C ALA A 234 10.68 24.19 -24.81
N ALA A 235 11.62 23.39 -24.29
CA ALA A 235 12.51 23.80 -23.22
C ALA A 235 13.49 24.91 -23.69
N ALA A 236 14.08 24.75 -24.87
CA ALA A 236 14.97 25.75 -25.47
C ALA A 236 14.24 27.08 -25.72
N GLU A 237 13.01 27.04 -26.23
CA GLU A 237 12.18 28.24 -26.43
C GLU A 237 11.81 28.93 -25.12
N ARG A 238 11.55 28.17 -24.04
CA ARG A 238 11.31 28.75 -22.71
C ARG A 238 12.57 29.37 -22.13
N ALA A 239 13.73 28.73 -22.30
CA ALA A 239 15.01 29.25 -21.83
C ALA A 239 15.34 30.61 -22.46
N LYS A 240 15.04 30.80 -23.76
CA LYS A 240 15.21 32.10 -24.45
C LYS A 240 14.33 33.23 -23.91
N ARG A 241 13.20 32.90 -23.26
CA ARG A 241 12.25 33.86 -22.70
C ARG A 241 12.54 34.24 -21.25
N LEU A 242 13.51 33.59 -20.61
CA LEU A 242 13.93 33.94 -19.26
C LEU A 242 14.80 35.20 -19.31
N PRO A 243 14.59 36.18 -18.41
CA PRO A 243 15.49 37.32 -18.27
C PRO A 243 16.89 36.81 -17.88
N LYS A 244 17.92 37.43 -18.46
CA LYS A 244 19.33 37.12 -18.16
C LYS A 244 19.74 37.62 -16.77
#